data_AF-A0A7Z7VLD0-F1
#
_entry.id   AF-A0A7Z7VLD0-F1
#
_cell.length_a   1.000
_cell.length_b   1.000
_cell.length_c   1.000
_cell.angle_alpha   90.00
_cell.angle_beta   90.00
_cell.angle_gamma   90.00
#
_symmetry.space_group_name_H-M   'P 1'
#
loop_
_entity.id
_entity.type
_entity.pdbx_description
1 polymer ?
#
loop_
_entity_poly.entity_id
_entity_poly.type
_entity_poly.pdbx_seq_one_letter_code
_entity_poly.pdbx_strand_id
1 'polypeptide(L)'
;MRKRDPFQRASRRIVRRLGRYHEIKIKPPLGEWVKVDAVPNQPLLDVELTGGTKSGKGQTVQLHQRHIVVESHHCLGIEHDCESWSVKIDDIEYYVTKAYPKDDGVTYLFLNDQVEGSALSPEGEGRGRTWC
;
A
#
# COMPACT_ATOMS: atom_id res chain seq x y z
N MET A 1 31.92 -11.59 -13.02
CA MET A 1 31.78 -10.17 -12.60
C MET A 1 30.34 -9.92 -12.16
N ARG A 2 30.08 -9.63 -10.87
CA ARG A 2 28.74 -9.17 -10.46
C ARG A 2 28.51 -7.79 -11.07
N LYS A 3 27.58 -7.67 -12.02
CA LYS A 3 27.15 -6.39 -12.60
C LYS A 3 26.69 -5.50 -11.43
N ARG A 4 27.44 -4.43 -11.15
CA ARG A 4 27.11 -3.48 -10.08
C ARG A 4 26.33 -2.35 -10.71
N ASP A 5 25.00 -2.46 -10.70
CA ASP A 5 24.13 -1.39 -11.18
C ASP A 5 24.11 -0.23 -10.16
N PRO A 6 24.54 0.98 -10.55
CA PRO A 6 24.56 2.13 -9.65
C PRO A 6 23.16 2.58 -9.23
N PHE A 7 22.14 2.42 -10.09
CA PHE A 7 20.76 2.81 -9.79
C PHE A 7 20.15 1.88 -8.76
N GLN A 8 20.34 0.56 -8.92
CA GLN A 8 19.92 -0.40 -7.90
C GLN A 8 20.53 -0.13 -6.53
N ARG A 9 21.81 0.28 -6.52
CA ARG A 9 22.51 0.63 -5.28
C ARG A 9 21.95 1.91 -4.65
N ALA A 10 21.57 2.89 -5.45
CA ALA A 10 20.99 4.14 -4.98
C ALA A 10 19.59 3.91 -4.39
N SER A 11 18.70 3.24 -5.13
CA SER A 11 17.32 2.96 -4.67
C SER A 11 17.31 2.19 -3.35
N ARG A 12 18.11 1.13 -3.21
CA ARG A 12 18.25 0.39 -1.94
C ARG A 12 18.74 1.26 -0.79
N ARG A 13 19.71 2.16 -1.04
CA ARG A 13 20.19 3.10 -0.01
C ARG A 13 19.10 4.07 0.43
N ILE A 14 18.28 4.55 -0.49
CA ILE A 14 17.16 5.45 -0.18
C ILE A 14 16.13 4.71 0.68
N VAL A 15 15.72 3.50 0.26
CA VAL A 15 14.77 2.67 1.02
C VAL A 15 15.28 2.37 2.42
N ARG A 16 16.54 1.94 2.58
CA ARG A 16 17.14 1.69 3.91
C ARG A 16 17.29 2.94 4.77
N ARG A 17 17.37 4.13 4.18
CA ARG A 17 17.54 5.38 4.93
C ARG A 17 16.20 5.94 5.38
N LEU A 18 15.21 5.95 4.48
CA LEU A 18 13.87 6.48 4.73
C LEU A 18 12.92 5.45 5.37
N GLY A 19 13.16 4.16 5.15
CA GLY A 19 12.28 3.10 5.66
C GLY A 19 12.47 2.75 7.13
N ARG A 20 13.40 3.43 7.83
CA ARG A 20 13.64 3.24 9.27
C ARG A 20 12.65 3.97 10.16
N TYR A 21 11.86 4.88 9.61
CA TYR A 21 10.97 5.73 10.38
C TYR A 21 9.67 5.04 10.80
N HIS A 22 9.27 3.97 10.11
CA HIS A 22 8.07 3.19 10.40
C HIS A 22 8.44 1.73 10.69
N GLU A 23 7.70 1.08 11.58
CA GLU A 23 7.85 -0.36 11.77
C GLU A 23 6.99 -1.09 10.73
N ILE A 24 7.65 -1.54 9.65
CA ILE A 24 6.99 -2.27 8.57
C ILE A 24 7.36 -3.75 8.63
N LYS A 25 6.34 -4.60 8.56
CA LYS A 25 6.47 -6.06 8.47
C LYS A 25 5.75 -6.57 7.24
N ILE A 26 6.31 -7.56 6.56
CA ILE A 26 5.69 -8.24 5.42
C ILE A 26 5.50 -9.70 5.80
N LYS A 27 4.36 -10.27 5.44
CA LYS A 27 4.04 -11.68 5.63
C LYS A 27 3.70 -12.31 4.29
N PRO A 28 4.51 -13.26 3.79
CA PRO A 28 4.13 -14.10 2.66
C PRO A 28 3.08 -15.14 3.09
N PRO A 29 2.40 -15.80 2.14
CA PRO A 29 1.18 -16.58 2.42
C PRO A 29 1.39 -17.74 3.39
N LEU A 30 2.55 -18.40 3.28
CA LEU A 30 2.95 -19.54 4.10
C LEU A 30 4.12 -19.21 5.03
N GLY A 31 4.30 -17.94 5.41
CA GLY A 31 5.42 -17.52 6.24
C GLY A 31 5.05 -16.70 7.46
N GLU A 32 6.11 -16.30 8.17
CA GLU A 32 6.05 -15.46 9.35
C GLU A 32 6.18 -13.98 8.98
N TRP A 33 5.82 -13.10 9.92
CA TRP A 33 6.02 -11.67 9.79
C TRP A 33 7.52 -11.34 9.79
N VAL A 34 8.02 -10.81 8.68
CA VAL A 34 9.40 -10.38 8.54
C VAL A 34 9.45 -8.86 8.61
N LYS A 35 10.25 -8.32 9.53
CA LYS A 35 10.53 -6.87 9.59
C LYS A 35 11.38 -6.45 8.40
N VAL A 36 10.98 -5.38 7.71
CA VAL A 36 11.66 -4.87 6.52
C VAL A 36 11.85 -3.36 6.60
N ASP A 37 12.91 -2.86 5.96
CA ASP A 37 13.02 -1.44 5.64
C ASP A 37 12.15 -1.16 4.42
N ALA A 38 11.09 -0.37 4.59
CA ALA A 38 10.20 0.03 3.50
C ALA A 38 9.75 1.48 3.67
N VAL A 39 9.53 2.18 2.55
CA VAL A 39 9.09 3.58 2.56
C VAL A 39 7.58 3.60 2.32
N PRO A 40 6.75 3.94 3.31
CA PRO A 40 5.33 4.13 3.09
C PRO A 40 5.11 5.44 2.34
N ASN A 41 4.30 5.39 1.28
CA ASN A 41 3.72 6.59 0.71
C ASN A 41 2.35 6.81 1.36
N GLN A 42 2.38 7.38 2.56
CA GLN A 42 1.23 8.12 3.07
C GLN A 42 1.46 9.57 2.63
N PRO A 43 0.64 10.16 1.75
CA PRO A 43 0.55 11.60 1.77
C PRO A 43 0.08 11.96 3.18
N LEU A 44 0.98 12.51 4.00
CA LEU A 44 0.62 13.35 5.14
C LEU A 44 -0.08 14.58 4.57
N LEU A 45 -1.33 14.40 4.16
CA LEU A 45 -2.24 15.46 3.83
C LEU A 45 -3.57 15.07 4.43
N ASP A 46 -3.69 15.38 5.73
CA ASP A 46 -4.92 15.92 6.26
C ASP A 46 -5.26 17.17 5.43
N VAL A 47 -5.86 16.97 4.25
CA VAL A 47 -6.72 18.00 3.70
C VAL A 47 -7.98 17.89 4.53
N GLU A 48 -8.02 18.62 5.65
CA GLU A 48 -9.30 19.10 6.15
C GLU A 48 -9.94 19.86 4.98
N LEU A 49 -10.91 19.24 4.31
CA LEU A 49 -11.78 19.94 3.37
C LEU A 49 -12.73 20.84 4.19
N THR A 50 -12.17 21.85 4.85
CA THR A 50 -12.94 22.98 5.36
C THR A 50 -13.31 23.85 4.16
N GLY A 51 -14.46 23.56 3.54
CA GLY A 51 -14.88 24.36 2.39
C GLY A 51 -16.18 23.95 1.74
N GLY A 52 -17.30 24.36 2.35
CA GLY A 52 -18.36 25.09 1.65
C GLY A 52 -19.08 24.38 0.49
N THR A 53 -20.33 24.02 0.76
CA THR A 53 -21.39 23.84 -0.24
C THR A 53 -21.33 24.89 -1.35
N LYS A 54 -21.19 24.45 -2.62
CA LYS A 54 -21.96 24.96 -3.76
C LYS A 54 -21.70 24.16 -5.04
N SER A 55 -22.79 23.62 -5.56
CA SER A 55 -23.01 23.27 -6.97
C SER A 55 -22.19 22.10 -7.56
N GLY A 56 -22.82 20.93 -7.54
CA GLY A 56 -22.95 20.02 -8.68
C GLY A 56 -21.81 19.99 -9.70
N LYS A 57 -20.64 19.47 -9.31
CA LYS A 57 -19.69 18.80 -10.21
C LYS A 57 -19.08 17.65 -9.42
N GLY A 58 -19.16 16.44 -9.97
CA GLY A 58 -18.78 15.20 -9.31
C GLY A 58 -17.43 15.32 -8.63
N GLN A 59 -17.39 15.04 -7.32
CA GLN A 59 -16.14 14.83 -6.62
C GLN A 59 -15.44 13.66 -7.31
N THR A 60 -14.33 13.93 -7.99
CA THR A 60 -13.41 12.87 -8.36
C THR A 60 -12.85 12.36 -7.04
N VAL A 61 -13.42 11.27 -6.52
CA VAL A 61 -12.89 10.58 -5.36
C VAL A 61 -11.49 10.13 -5.76
N GLN A 62 -10.48 10.91 -5.36
CA GLN A 62 -9.10 10.46 -5.46
C GLN A 62 -8.96 9.37 -4.40
N LEU A 63 -9.23 8.13 -4.83
CA LEU A 63 -8.89 6.93 -4.09
C LEU A 63 -7.36 6.92 -3.97
N HIS A 64 -6.87 7.50 -2.88
CA HIS A 64 -5.46 7.49 -2.55
C HIS A 64 -5.09 6.06 -2.16
N GLN A 65 -4.70 5.26 -3.15
CA GLN A 65 -4.28 3.88 -2.92
C GLN A 65 -2.95 3.91 -2.17
N ARG A 66 -3.00 3.48 -0.91
CA ARG A 66 -1.82 3.37 -0.03
C ARG A 66 -0.82 2.43 -0.68
N HIS A 67 0.46 2.77 -0.64
CA HIS A 67 1.50 1.85 -1.11
C HIS A 67 2.79 2.00 -0.31
N ILE A 68 3.60 0.95 -0.32
CA ILE A 68 4.96 0.95 0.23
C ILE A 68 5.97 0.63 -0.87
N VAL A 69 7.19 1.14 -0.70
CA VAL A 69 8.34 0.79 -1.53
C VAL A 69 9.33 -0.02 -0.69
N VAL A 70 9.60 -1.25 -1.10
CA VAL A 70 10.45 -2.20 -0.36
C VAL A 70 11.49 -2.82 -1.29
N GLU A 71 12.60 -3.32 -0.77
CA GLU A 71 13.58 -4.04 -1.60
C GLU A 71 12.99 -5.34 -2.16
N SER A 72 13.17 -5.58 -3.47
CA SER A 72 12.52 -6.70 -4.18
C SER A 72 12.83 -8.08 -3.62
N HIS A 73 13.96 -8.25 -2.92
CA HIS A 73 14.35 -9.53 -2.33
C HIS A 73 13.45 -9.98 -1.16
N HIS A 74 12.68 -9.06 -0.56
CA HIS A 74 11.66 -9.38 0.45
C HIS A 74 10.33 -9.83 -0.17
N CYS A 75 10.16 -9.65 -1.48
CA CYS A 75 8.91 -9.90 -2.20
C CYS A 75 9.07 -11.01 -3.25
N LEU A 76 9.94 -11.98 -3.00
CA LEU A 76 10.15 -13.08 -3.95
C LEU A 76 8.88 -13.91 -4.10
N GLY A 77 8.40 -14.05 -5.34
CA GLY A 77 7.19 -14.82 -5.67
C GLY A 77 5.88 -14.04 -5.52
N ILE A 78 5.91 -12.77 -5.10
CA ILE A 78 4.70 -11.96 -4.92
C ILE A 78 3.90 -11.75 -6.21
N GLU A 79 4.57 -11.78 -7.38
CA GLU A 79 3.92 -11.61 -8.68
C GLU A 79 2.98 -12.76 -9.04
N HIS A 80 3.19 -13.94 -8.45
CA HIS A 80 2.37 -15.12 -8.72
C HIS A 80 1.07 -15.12 -7.93
N ASP A 81 1.09 -14.53 -6.74
CA ASP A 81 -0.03 -14.49 -5.81
C ASP A 81 0.19 -13.34 -4.84
N CYS A 82 -0.28 -12.15 -5.20
CA CYS A 82 -0.08 -10.95 -4.38
C CYS A 82 -1.18 -10.76 -3.32
N GLU A 83 -2.40 -11.21 -3.60
CA GLU A 83 -3.58 -11.03 -2.74
C GLU A 83 -3.49 -11.79 -1.41
N SER A 84 -2.68 -12.84 -1.37
CA SER A 84 -2.40 -13.62 -0.17
C SER A 84 -1.27 -13.06 0.70
N TRP A 85 -0.65 -11.94 0.31
CA TRP A 85 0.37 -11.27 1.10
C TRP A 85 -0.23 -10.18 1.97
N SER A 86 0.28 -10.08 3.21
CA SER A 86 -0.09 -9.02 4.14
C SER A 86 1.11 -8.14 4.46
N VAL A 87 0.83 -6.87 4.75
CA VAL A 87 1.80 -5.86 5.19
C VAL A 87 1.28 -5.23 6.46
N LYS A 88 2.12 -5.14 7.49
CA LYS A 88 1.84 -4.40 8.72
C LYS A 88 2.64 -3.11 8.72
N ILE A 89 2.00 -1.97 8.92
CA ILE A 89 2.65 -0.66 9.09
C ILE A 89 2.20 -0.11 10.44
N ASP A 90 3.15 0.04 11.38
CA ASP A 90 2.88 0.57 12.73
C ASP A 90 1.68 -0.12 13.41
N ASP A 91 1.70 -1.46 13.37
CA ASP A 91 0.66 -2.36 13.89
C ASP A 91 -0.69 -2.38 13.18
N ILE A 92 -0.87 -1.61 12.11
CA ILE A 92 -2.05 -1.71 11.24
C ILE A 92 -1.76 -2.69 10.11
N GLU A 93 -2.57 -3.73 9.97
CA GLU A 93 -2.47 -4.72 8.90
C GLU A 93 -3.21 -4.27 7.63
N TYR A 94 -2.58 -4.52 6.49
CA TYR A 94 -3.05 -4.25 5.15
C TYR A 94 -2.83 -5.48 4.27
N TYR A 95 -3.61 -5.58 3.20
CA TYR A 95 -3.48 -6.64 2.21
C TYR A 95 -2.91 -6.08 0.92
N VAL A 96 -2.01 -6.84 0.29
CA VAL A 96 -1.41 -6.43 -0.98
C VAL A 96 -2.42 -6.68 -2.09
N THR A 97 -2.77 -5.63 -2.83
CA THR A 97 -3.68 -5.73 -3.99
C THR A 97 -2.91 -5.83 -5.30
N LYS A 98 -1.71 -5.24 -5.34
CA LYS A 98 -0.86 -5.28 -6.52
C LYS A 98 0.59 -5.10 -6.13
N ALA A 99 1.46 -5.89 -6.76
CA ALA A 99 2.89 -5.71 -6.71
C ALA A 99 3.41 -5.20 -8.06
N TYR A 100 4.34 -4.25 -8.02
CA TYR A 100 5.01 -3.74 -9.21
C TYR A 100 6.52 -3.68 -8.98
N PRO A 101 7.25 -4.73 -9.39
CA PRO A 101 8.71 -4.76 -9.31
C PRO A 101 9.33 -3.81 -10.32
N LYS A 102 10.44 -3.21 -9.95
CA LYS A 102 11.22 -2.32 -10.81
C LYS A 102 12.64 -2.86 -10.99
N ASP A 103 13.23 -2.52 -12.15
CA ASP A 103 14.58 -2.94 -12.52
C ASP A 103 15.68 -2.37 -11.59
N ASP A 104 15.37 -1.35 -10.81
CA ASP A 104 16.24 -0.75 -9.79
C ASP A 104 16.20 -1.51 -8.44
N GLY A 105 15.61 -2.71 -8.41
CA GLY A 105 15.71 -3.63 -7.28
C GLY A 105 14.86 -3.25 -6.08
N VAL A 106 13.83 -2.43 -6.31
CA VAL A 106 12.73 -2.19 -5.38
C VAL A 106 11.41 -2.65 -5.98
N THR A 107 10.43 -2.89 -5.13
CA THR A 107 9.09 -3.31 -5.49
C THR A 107 8.09 -2.38 -4.80
N TYR A 108 7.13 -1.88 -5.58
CA TYR A 108 6.00 -1.11 -5.09
C TYR A 108 4.89 -2.08 -4.73
N LEU A 109 4.41 -2.03 -3.49
CA LEU A 109 3.27 -2.82 -3.02
C LEU A 109 2.10 -1.90 -2.75
N PHE A 110 1.03 -2.06 -3.51
CA PHE A 110 -0.22 -1.34 -3.30
C PHE A 110 -1.07 -2.09 -2.28
N LEU A 111 -1.62 -1.35 -1.33
CA LEU A 111 -2.21 -1.86 -0.11
C LEU A 111 -3.68 -1.46 -0.03
N ASN A 112 -4.47 -2.35 0.57
CA ASN A 112 -5.86 -2.09 0.95
C ASN A 112 -6.08 -2.46 2.42
N ASP A 113 -6.98 -1.76 3.09
CA ASP A 113 -7.36 -2.02 4.49
C ASP A 113 -8.41 -3.14 4.62
N GLN A 114 -9.01 -3.56 3.51
CA GLN A 114 -9.92 -4.70 3.42
C GLN A 114 -9.35 -5.81 2.52
N VAL A 115 -9.58 -7.07 2.89
CA VAL A 115 -9.36 -8.22 2.01
C VAL A 115 -10.38 -8.13 0.87
N GLU A 116 -9.94 -8.14 -0.39
CA GLU A 116 -10.88 -8.25 -1.50
C GLU A 116 -11.66 -9.57 -1.33
N GLY A 117 -12.96 -9.44 -1.01
CA GLY A 117 -13.79 -10.54 -0.51
C GLY A 117 -14.95 -10.05 0.36
N SER A 118 -14.78 -8.92 1.06
CA SER A 118 -15.93 -8.10 1.44
C SER A 118 -16.37 -7.33 0.20
N ALA A 119 -17.11 -8.02 -0.68
CA ALA A 119 -17.98 -7.32 -1.61
C ALA A 119 -18.65 -6.20 -0.82
N LEU A 120 -18.48 -4.96 -1.28
CA LEU A 120 -19.53 -3.97 -1.08
C LEU A 120 -20.76 -4.63 -1.67
N SER A 121 -21.54 -5.31 -0.83
CA SER A 121 -22.79 -5.94 -1.24
C SER A 121 -23.58 -4.84 -1.95
N PRO A 122 -23.88 -4.96 -3.26
CA PRO A 122 -24.74 -3.99 -3.92
C PRO A 122 -26.19 -4.09 -3.42
N GLU A 123 -26.48 -5.02 -2.51
CA GLU A 123 -27.77 -5.21 -1.87
C GLU A 123 -27.66 -4.94 -0.38
N GLY A 124 -27.62 -3.65 -0.04
CA GLY A 124 -28.06 -3.13 1.24
C GLY A 124 -29.36 -2.38 1.01
N GLU A 125 -30.46 -3.10 1.22
CA GLU A 125 -31.86 -2.70 1.16
C GLU A 125 -32.12 -1.19 1.32
N GLY A 126 -33.00 -0.68 0.45
CA GLY A 126 -33.73 0.55 0.68
C GLY A 126 -34.42 0.50 2.05
N ARG A 127 -33.79 1.10 3.05
CA ARG A 127 -34.45 1.64 4.23
C ARG A 127 -34.02 3.08 4.37
N GLY A 128 -34.94 3.94 3.94
CA GLY A 128 -34.86 5.38 4.15
C GLY A 128 -34.48 5.69 5.59
N ARG A 129 -33.47 6.55 5.75
CA ARG A 129 -33.34 7.41 6.91
C ARG A 129 -33.35 8.85 6.40
N THR A 130 -34.54 9.41 6.46
CA THR A 130 -34.81 10.84 6.52
C THR A 130 -33.87 11.52 7.50
N TRP A 131 -33.18 12.56 7.06
CA TRP A 131 -32.66 13.59 7.94
C TRP A 131 -33.78 14.63 8.12
N CYS A 132 -34.13 14.93 9.37
CA CYS A 132 -35.02 16.02 9.72
C CYS A 132 -34.38 17.37 9.39
#